data_AF-A0A7W6A5B8-F1
#
_entry.id   AF-A0A7W6A5B8-F1
#
_cell.length_a   1.000
_cell.length_b   1.000
_cell.length_c   1.000
_cell.angle_alpha   90.00
_cell.angle_beta   90.00
_cell.angle_gamma   90.00
#
_symmetry.space_group_name_H-M   'P 1'
#
loop_
_entity.id
_entity.type
_entity.pdbx_description
1 polymer ?
#
loop_
_entity_poly.entity_id
_entity_poly.type
_entity_poly.pdbx_seq_one_letter_code
_entity_poly.pdbx_strand_id
1 'polypeptide(L)' 'MTAEQTPQLTPWGEMLRAAVRMGVTPEAFWRLSLKEWRMLTEAPRGTAPMGRAGLAKLMEDWPDGG' A
#
# COMPACT_ATOMS: atom_id res chain seq x y z
N MET A 1 -3.68 29.92 22.85
CA MET A 1 -4.13 28.55 22.52
C MET A 1 -3.11 27.97 21.55
N THR A 2 -1.99 27.48 22.07
CA THR A 2 -0.87 26.94 21.29
C THR A 2 -1.05 25.44 21.21
N ALA A 3 -1.37 24.90 20.03
CA ALA A 3 -1.38 23.47 19.82
C ALA A 3 0.06 22.96 19.89
N GLU A 4 0.36 22.12 20.89
CA GLU A 4 1.59 21.33 20.89
C GLU A 4 1.59 20.45 19.65
N GLN A 5 2.43 20.77 18.67
CA GLN A 5 2.71 19.87 17.56
C GLN A 5 3.51 18.70 18.13
N THR A 6 2.82 17.61 18.46
CA THR A 6 3.47 16.37 18.88
C THR A 6 4.31 15.88 17.70
N PRO A 7 5.63 15.70 17.84
CA PRO A 7 6.44 15.17 16.75
C PRO A 7 5.89 13.81 16.35
N GLN A 8 5.47 13.68 15.09
CA GLN A 8 5.01 12.38 14.58
C GLN A 8 6.22 11.46 14.50
N LEU A 9 6.40 10.65 15.54
CA LEU A 9 7.34 9.54 15.51
C LEU A 9 6.90 8.61 14.38
N THR A 10 7.84 8.26 13.51
CA THR A 10 7.60 7.26 12.46
C THR A 10 7.09 5.97 13.13
N PRO A 11 5.95 5.41 12.70
CA PRO A 11 5.32 4.27 13.36
C PRO A 11 6.02 2.94 13.00
N TRP A 12 7.29 2.81 13.37
CA TRP A 12 8.16 1.68 13.01
C TRP A 12 7.55 0.32 13.34
N GLY A 13 6.88 0.20 14.49
CA GLY A 13 6.23 -1.05 14.90
C GLY A 13 5.08 -1.46 13.99
N GLU A 14 4.31 -0.51 13.47
CA GLU A 14 3.23 -0.79 12.52
C GLU A 14 3.79 -1.19 11.15
N MET A 15 4.84 -0.48 10.69
CA MET A 15 5.53 -0.81 9.45
C MET A 15 6.12 -2.22 9.48
N LEU A 16 6.79 -2.60 10.58
CA LEU A 16 7.36 -3.95 10.72
C LEU A 16 6.27 -5.03 10.73
N ARG A 17 5.14 -4.81 11.41
CA ARG A 17 4.00 -5.75 11.39
C ARG A 17 3.39 -5.89 9.99
N ALA A 18 3.29 -4.80 9.24
CA ALA A 18 2.85 -4.83 7.85
C ALA A 18 3.83 -5.61 6.96
N ALA A 19 5.14 -5.42 7.15
CA ALA A 19 6.19 -6.13 6.42
C ALA A 19 6.07 -7.65 6.61
N VAL A 20 5.89 -8.11 7.85
CA VAL A 20 5.69 -9.53 8.17
C VAL A 20 4.44 -10.10 7.50
N ARG A 21 3.33 -9.33 7.46
CA ARG A 21 2.10 -9.75 6.76
C ARG A 21 2.28 -9.88 5.24
N MET A 22 3.21 -9.12 4.65
CA MET A 22 3.58 -9.22 3.23
C MET A 22 4.65 -10.28 2.96
N GLY A 23 5.11 -11.03 3.98
CA GLY A 23 6.15 -12.06 3.85
C GLY A 23 7.59 -11.53 3.89
N VAL A 24 7.80 -10.25 4.23
CA VAL A 24 9.13 -9.67 4.43
C VAL A 24 9.62 -10.03 5.83
N THR A 25 10.77 -10.69 5.94
CA THR A 25 11.37 -11.00 7.25
C THR A 25 11.80 -9.74 7.98
N PRO A 26 11.86 -9.73 9.32
CA PRO A 26 12.31 -8.55 10.08
C PRO A 26 13.70 -8.05 9.64
N GLU A 27 14.64 -8.95 9.37
CA GLU A 27 15.99 -8.59 8.92
C GLU A 27 15.98 -7.94 7.52
N ALA A 28 15.16 -8.46 6.60
CA ALA A 28 14.99 -7.85 5.29
C ALA A 28 14.37 -6.45 5.40
N PHE A 29 13.40 -6.25 6.29
CA PHE A 29 12.79 -4.94 6.55
C PHE A 29 13.83 -3.90 6.99
N TRP A 30 14.73 -4.25 7.92
CA TRP A 30 15.77 -3.33 8.39
C TRP A 30 16.83 -3.00 7.32
N ARG A 31 16.95 -3.84 6.29
CA ARG A 31 17.86 -3.62 5.17
C ARG A 31 17.25 -2.78 4.05
N LEU A 32 15.92 -2.64 4.01
CA LEU A 32 15.22 -1.82 3.02
C LEU A 32 15.41 -0.33 3.30
N SER A 33 15.60 0.44 2.23
CA SER A 33 15.48 1.88 2.29
C SER A 33 14.02 2.32 2.42
N LEU A 34 13.77 3.50 2.98
CA LEU A 34 12.42 4.10 3.03
C LEU A 34 11.81 4.30 1.65
N LYS A 35 12.62 4.47 0.60
CA LYS A 35 12.16 4.59 -0.78
C LYS A 35 11.59 3.25 -1.28
N GLU A 36 12.31 2.17 -1.06
CA GLU A 36 11.84 0.82 -1.44
C GLU A 36 10.59 0.43 -0.66
N TRP A 37 10.56 0.73 0.65
CA TRP A 37 9.37 0.52 1.46
C TRP A 37 8.15 1.28 0.92
N ARG A 38 8.32 2.55 0.52
CA ARG A 38 7.26 3.33 -0.13
C ARG A 38 6.84 2.69 -1.45
N MET A 39 7.76 2.22 -2.28
CA MET A 39 7.41 1.53 -3.53
C MET A 39 6.58 0.26 -3.31
N LEU A 40 6.82 -0.47 -2.21
CA LEU A 40 6.08 -1.68 -1.87
C LEU A 40 4.69 -1.40 -1.28
N THR A 41 4.51 -0.26 -0.61
CA THR A 41 3.30 0.03 0.19
C THR A 41 2.42 1.14 -0.37
N GLU A 42 2.97 2.04 -1.18
CA GLU A 42 2.18 3.07 -1.85
C GLU A 42 1.26 2.40 -2.87
N ALA A 43 -0.04 2.51 -2.63
CA ALA A 43 -1.02 2.23 -3.66
C ALA A 43 -0.71 3.13 -4.87
N PRO A 44 -0.80 2.63 -6.12
CA PRO A 44 -0.58 3.43 -7.31
C PRO A 44 -1.42 4.71 -7.24
N ARG A 45 -0.75 5.87 -7.20
CA ARG A 45 -1.46 7.17 -7.20
C ARG A 45 -2.34 7.23 -8.45
N GLY A 46 -3.65 7.32 -8.24
CA GLY A 46 -4.63 7.50 -9.31
C GLY A 46 -5.40 6.24 -9.74
N THR A 47 -5.12 5.06 -9.19
CA THR A 47 -5.99 3.90 -9.42
C THR A 47 -6.99 3.81 -8.27
N ALA A 48 -8.13 4.49 -8.40
CA ALA A 48 -9.27 4.13 -7.55
C ALA A 48 -9.54 2.63 -7.74
N PRO A 49 -9.71 1.84 -6.67
CA PRO A 49 -10.01 0.42 -6.82
C PRO A 49 -11.21 0.27 -7.74
N MET A 50 -11.04 -0.55 -8.80
CA MET A 50 -12.04 -0.74 -9.84
C MET A 50 -13.33 -1.26 -9.19
N GLY A 51 -14.34 -0.39 -9.14
CA GLY A 51 -15.63 -0.73 -8.56
C GLY A 51 -16.38 -1.75 -9.42
N ARG A 52 -17.46 -2.30 -8.88
CA ARG A 52 -18.26 -3.32 -9.55
C ARG A 52 -18.77 -2.90 -10.94
N ALA A 53 -19.11 -1.63 -11.10
CA ALA A 53 -19.50 -1.06 -12.40
C ALA A 53 -18.34 -1.08 -13.41
N GLY A 54 -17.12 -0.79 -12.96
CA GLY A 54 -15.93 -0.89 -13.79
C GLY A 54 -15.70 -2.33 -14.24
N LEU A 55 -15.79 -3.30 -13.32
CA LEU A 55 -15.64 -4.72 -13.64
C LEU A 55 -16.67 -5.20 -14.66
N ALA A 56 -17.94 -4.82 -14.50
CA ALA A 56 -19.01 -5.18 -15.44
C ALA A 56 -18.73 -4.65 -16.85
N LYS A 57 -18.26 -3.40 -16.97
CA LYS A 57 -17.87 -2.82 -18.26
C LYS A 57 -16.70 -3.56 -18.91
N LEU A 58 -15.73 -4.02 -18.13
CA LEU A 58 -14.58 -4.75 -18.65
C LEU A 58 -14.97 -6.13 -19.23
N MET A 59 -15.92 -6.80 -18.57
CA MET A 59 -16.47 -8.08 -19.05
C MET A 59 -17.31 -7.91 -20.33
N GLU A 60 -17.97 -6.76 -20.50
CA GLU A 60 -18.69 -6.42 -21.73
C GLU A 60 -17.72 -6.08 -22.88
N ASP A 61 -16.68 -5.30 -22.58
CA ASP A 61 -15.67 -4.88 -23.56
C ASP A 61 -14.78 -6.07 -24.02
N TRP A 62 -14.60 -7.09 -23.17
CA TRP A 62 -13.80 -8.29 -23.44
C TRP A 62 -14.53 -9.56 -22.95
N PRO A 63 -15.46 -10.12 -23.73
CA PRO A 63 -16.15 -11.34 -23.35
C PRO A 63 -15.21 -12.55 -23.46
N ASP A 64 -15.14 -13.35 -22.40
CA ASP A 64 -14.29 -14.56 -22.32
C ASP A 64 -14.74 -15.71 -23.26
N GLY A 65 -15.77 -15.49 -24.08
CA GLY A 65 -16.27 -16.42 -25.09
C GLY A 65 -15.88 -15.94 -26.48
N GLY A 66 -14.71 -16.38 -26.95
CA GLY A 66 -14.36 -16.36 -28.38
C GLY A 66 -15.09 -17.45 -29.16
#